data_AF-A0A1Q5S715-F1
#
_entry.id   AF-A0A1Q5S715-F1
#
_cell.length_a   1.000
_cell.length_b   1.000
_cell.length_c   1.000
_cell.angle_alpha   90.00
_cell.angle_beta   90.00
_cell.angle_gamma   90.00
#
_symmetry.space_group_name_H-M   'P 1'
#
loop_
_entity.id
_entity.type
_entity.pdbx_description
1 polymer ?
#
loop_
_entity_poly.entity_id
_entity_poly.type
_entity_poly.pdbx_seq_one_letter_code
_entity_poly.pdbx_strand_id
1 'polypeptide(L)'
;MFENRLVLAVLVFISLGAAAAPAQEDRGTPEQRAACAPDAFRLCAGYIPDAANVEACLRQKKSDLSDACRAVFEHAAPTASVRTIGSQRYRGSKDEE
;
A
#
# COMPACT_ATOMS: atom_id res chain seq x y z
N MET A 1 -54.45 -12.73 1.37
CA MET A 1 -53.60 -11.98 0.40
C MET A 1 -52.71 -10.93 1.08
N PHE A 2 -53.11 -10.32 2.20
CA PHE A 2 -52.30 -9.33 2.94
C PHE A 2 -51.10 -9.93 3.69
N GLU A 3 -51.23 -11.11 4.28
CA GLU A 3 -50.13 -11.81 4.99
C GLU A 3 -48.93 -12.13 4.09
N ASN A 4 -49.20 -12.52 2.83
CA ASN A 4 -48.15 -12.81 1.85
C ASN A 4 -47.37 -11.55 1.42
N ARG A 5 -47.99 -10.37 1.47
CA ARG A 5 -47.33 -9.08 1.18
C ARG A 5 -46.45 -8.63 2.35
N LEU A 6 -46.85 -8.96 3.58
CA LEU A 6 -46.10 -8.64 4.79
C LEU A 6 -44.84 -9.51 4.91
N VAL A 7 -44.94 -10.80 4.56
CA VAL A 7 -43.78 -11.72 4.47
C VAL A 7 -42.77 -11.26 3.40
N LEU A 8 -43.25 -10.85 2.22
CA LEU A 8 -42.37 -10.32 1.16
C LEU A 8 -41.66 -9.02 1.58
N ALA A 9 -42.35 -8.13 2.31
CA ALA A 9 -41.76 -6.89 2.79
C ALA A 9 -40.67 -7.14 3.85
N VAL A 10 -40.86 -8.12 4.74
CA VAL A 10 -39.86 -8.48 5.78
C VAL A 10 -38.61 -9.13 5.19
N LEU A 11 -38.77 -9.96 4.15
CA LEU A 11 -37.63 -10.61 3.47
C LEU A 11 -36.73 -9.64 2.70
N VAL A 12 -37.28 -8.53 2.17
CA VAL A 12 -36.52 -7.50 1.44
C VAL A 12 -35.70 -6.59 2.36
N PHE A 13 -36.14 -6.40 3.62
CA PHE A 13 -35.42 -5.57 4.59
C PHE A 13 -34.14 -6.20 5.14
N ILE A 14 -34.01 -7.52 5.13
CA ILE A 14 -32.87 -8.24 5.73
C ILE A 14 -31.64 -8.27 4.80
N SER A 15 -31.79 -7.94 3.51
CA SER A 15 -30.71 -7.99 2.53
C SER A 15 -29.85 -6.72 2.40
N LEU A 16 -30.12 -5.64 3.14
CA LEU A 16 -29.37 -4.38 3.02
C LEU A 16 -28.29 -4.18 4.10
N GLY A 17 -27.50 -5.23 4.35
CA GLY A 17 -26.25 -5.12 5.09
C GLY A 17 -25.13 -4.72 4.13
N ALA A 18 -25.00 -3.43 3.83
CA ALA A 18 -23.86 -2.91 3.08
C ALA A 18 -22.56 -3.26 3.83
N ALA A 19 -21.71 -4.06 3.19
CA ALA A 19 -20.35 -4.29 3.66
C ALA A 19 -19.61 -2.94 3.68
N ALA A 20 -19.48 -2.34 4.87
CA ALA A 20 -18.47 -1.31 5.09
C ALA A 20 -17.12 -2.01 5.04
N ALA A 21 -16.57 -2.16 3.83
CA ALA A 21 -15.16 -2.48 3.68
C ALA A 21 -14.40 -1.35 4.38
N PRO A 22 -13.53 -1.64 5.37
CA PRO A 22 -12.62 -0.63 5.85
C PRO A 22 -11.78 -0.22 4.63
N ALA A 23 -11.96 1.01 4.16
CA ALA A 23 -10.99 1.65 3.30
C ALA A 23 -9.72 1.77 4.13
N GLN A 24 -8.91 0.71 4.12
CA GLN A 24 -7.61 0.69 4.74
C GLN A 24 -6.77 1.66 3.93
N GLU A 25 -6.66 2.86 4.47
CA GLU A 25 -5.87 3.94 3.91
C GLU A 25 -4.41 3.46 3.92
N ASP A 26 -3.99 2.90 2.79
CA ASP A 26 -2.72 2.23 2.54
C ASP A 26 -1.56 3.25 2.51
N ARG A 27 -1.43 4.06 3.56
CA ARG A 27 -0.32 5.01 3.79
C ARG A 27 0.98 4.29 4.21
N GLY A 28 1.19 3.09 3.69
CA GLY A 28 2.28 2.19 4.06
C GLY A 28 2.19 1.61 5.47
N THR A 29 2.97 0.56 5.71
CA THR A 29 3.14 -0.11 7.00
C THR A 29 3.87 0.80 8.00
N PRO A 30 3.72 0.59 9.32
CA PRO A 30 4.46 1.38 10.30
C PRO A 30 5.97 1.32 10.10
N GLU A 31 6.50 0.20 9.60
CA GLU A 31 7.92 0.04 9.26
C GLU A 31 8.33 0.93 8.09
N GLN A 32 7.50 1.02 7.05
CA GLN A 32 7.73 1.91 5.91
C GLN A 32 7.73 3.39 6.33
N ARG A 33 6.81 3.77 7.22
CA ARG A 33 6.76 5.13 7.79
C ARG A 33 7.99 5.43 8.63
N ALA A 34 8.46 4.48 9.43
CA ALA A 34 9.68 4.65 10.21
C ALA A 34 10.93 4.81 9.33
N ALA A 35 11.02 4.07 8.22
CA ALA A 35 12.10 4.22 7.24
C ALA A 35 12.12 5.62 6.59
N CYS A 36 10.95 6.20 6.34
CA CYS A 36 10.80 7.53 5.73
C CYS A 36 10.75 8.69 6.74
N ALA A 37 10.63 8.43 8.04
CA ALA A 37 10.59 9.45 9.08
C ALA A 37 11.79 10.42 9.03
N PRO A 38 13.06 9.99 8.96
CA PRO A 38 14.19 10.94 8.93
C PRO A 38 14.16 11.87 7.72
N ASP A 39 13.74 11.36 6.55
CA ASP A 39 13.59 12.17 5.34
C ASP A 39 12.38 13.11 5.42
N ALA A 40 11.28 12.67 6.03
CA ALA A 40 10.11 13.52 6.27
C ALA A 40 10.47 14.73 7.15
N PHE A 41 11.21 14.50 8.24
CA PHE A 41 11.65 15.59 9.11
C PHE A 41 12.68 16.52 8.45
N ARG A 42 13.53 16.02 7.55
CA ARG A 42 14.58 16.83 6.91
C ARG A 42 14.08 17.60 5.69
N LEU A 43 13.23 16.98 4.87
CA LEU A 43 12.80 17.51 3.57
C LEU A 43 11.38 18.10 3.60
N CYS A 44 10.51 17.57 4.47
CA CYS A 44 9.07 17.81 4.44
C CYS A 44 8.50 18.28 5.79
N ALA A 45 9.33 18.85 6.69
CA ALA A 45 8.94 19.26 8.04
C ALA A 45 7.71 20.18 8.09
N GLY A 46 7.55 21.06 7.09
CA GLY A 46 6.42 21.98 7.02
C GLY A 46 5.06 21.33 6.78
N TYR A 47 5.04 20.03 6.46
CA TYR A 47 3.81 19.25 6.23
C TYR A 47 3.44 18.35 7.42
N ILE A 48 4.26 18.31 8.48
CA ILE A 48 3.96 17.56 9.70
C ILE A 48 2.91 18.35 10.52
N PRO A 49 1.83 17.73 11.03
CA PRO A 49 1.59 16.29 11.21
C PRO A 49 0.76 15.61 10.11
N ASP A 50 0.47 16.27 8.98
CA ASP A 50 -0.37 15.72 7.92
C ASP A 50 0.34 14.63 7.11
N ALA A 51 0.12 13.37 7.48
CA ALA A 51 0.75 12.22 6.84
C ALA A 51 0.54 12.17 5.31
N ALA A 52 -0.64 12.58 4.82
CA ALA A 52 -0.92 12.62 3.37
C ALA A 52 -0.06 13.66 2.63
N ASN A 53 0.12 14.84 3.23
CA ASN A 53 0.93 15.90 2.65
C ASN A 53 2.43 15.55 2.72
N VAL A 54 2.86 14.92 3.82
CA VAL A 54 4.23 14.40 3.96
C VAL A 54 4.50 13.34 2.89
N GLU A 55 3.60 12.38 2.67
CA GLU A 55 3.76 11.37 1.61
C GLU A 55 3.85 12.02 0.22
N ALA A 56 2.98 12.99 -0.07
CA ALA A 56 3.01 13.72 -1.33
C ALA A 56 4.33 14.49 -1.54
N CYS A 57 4.86 15.09 -0.46
CA CYS A 57 6.16 15.75 -0.48
C CYS A 57 7.31 14.77 -0.73
N LEU A 58 7.34 13.62 -0.01
CA LEU A 58 8.34 12.58 -0.21
C LEU A 58 8.29 11.99 -1.63
N ARG A 59 7.09 11.80 -2.19
CA ARG A 59 6.90 11.35 -3.58
C ARG A 59 7.47 12.33 -4.61
N GLN A 60 7.40 13.63 -4.36
CA GLN A 60 8.00 14.66 -5.22
C GLN A 60 9.52 14.72 -5.04
N LYS A 61 10.02 14.42 -3.84
CA LYS A 61 11.43 14.49 -3.46
C LYS A 61 12.18 13.16 -3.56
N LYS A 62 11.68 12.20 -4.35
CA LYS A 62 12.26 10.84 -4.49
C LYS A 62 13.75 10.79 -4.77
N SER A 63 14.30 11.77 -5.49
CA SER A 63 15.74 11.86 -5.77
C SER A 63 16.59 12.23 -4.55
N ASP A 64 16.00 12.96 -3.60
CA ASP A 64 16.66 13.48 -2.39
C ASP A 64 16.44 12.58 -1.15
N LEU A 65 15.63 11.52 -1.29
CA LEU A 65 15.36 10.54 -0.24
C LEU A 65 16.59 9.67 0.04
N SER A 66 16.67 9.18 1.29
CA SER A 66 17.59 8.10 1.64
C SER A 66 17.27 6.81 0.88
N ASP A 67 18.26 5.93 0.75
CA ASP A 67 18.09 4.62 0.12
C ASP A 67 16.97 3.80 0.77
N ALA A 68 16.85 3.88 2.10
CA ALA A 68 15.83 3.16 2.85
C ALA A 68 14.40 3.64 2.50
N CYS A 69 14.16 4.95 2.47
CA CYS A 69 12.85 5.49 2.12
C CYS A 69 12.56 5.36 0.61
N ARG A 70 13.58 5.47 -0.25
CA ARG A 70 13.43 5.23 -1.68
C ARG A 70 12.99 3.79 -1.97
N ALA A 71 13.58 2.80 -1.31
CA ALA A 71 13.20 1.40 -1.44
C ALA A 71 11.72 1.16 -1.12
N VAL A 72 11.14 1.88 -0.14
CA VAL A 72 9.70 1.81 0.15
C VAL A 72 8.86 2.17 -1.08
N PHE A 73 9.20 3.25 -1.78
CA PHE A 73 8.47 3.70 -2.97
C PHE A 73 8.74 2.84 -4.21
N GLU A 74 9.91 2.22 -4.31
CA GLU A 74 10.27 1.31 -5.40
C GLU A 74 9.61 -0.06 -5.25
N HIS A 75 9.53 -0.60 -4.03
CA HIS A 75 8.87 -1.88 -3.73
C HIS A 75 7.35 -1.78 -3.64
N ALA A 76 6.78 -0.58 -3.45
CA ALA A 76 5.34 -0.34 -3.50
C ALA A 76 4.78 -0.27 -4.93
N ALA A 77 5.64 -0.12 -5.96
CA ALA A 77 5.21 -0.33 -7.34
C ALA A 77 5.00 -1.84 -7.53
N PRO A 78 3.75 -2.32 -7.72
CA PRO A 78 3.47 -3.74 -7.77
C PRO A 78 4.28 -4.35 -8.90
N THR A 79 5.14 -5.32 -8.55
CA THR A 79 5.22 -6.63 -9.19
C THR A 79 4.87 -6.69 -10.69
N ALA A 80 5.35 -5.75 -11.50
CA ALA A 80 5.37 -5.82 -12.96
C ALA A 80 6.73 -6.33 -13.45
N SER A 81 7.46 -7.05 -12.59
CA SER A 81 8.63 -7.83 -13.02
C SER A 81 8.89 -9.03 -12.11
N VAL A 82 7.83 -9.78 -11.74
CA VAL A 82 8.00 -11.23 -11.67
C VAL A 82 8.11 -11.72 -13.12
N ARG A 83 9.29 -11.48 -13.70
CA ARG A 83 9.76 -12.21 -14.87
C ARG A 83 10.01 -13.64 -14.42
N THR A 84 8.95 -14.45 -14.31
CA THR A 84 9.06 -15.92 -14.20
C THR A 84 9.47 -16.56 -15.54
N ILE A 85 10.09 -15.81 -16.43
CA ILE A 85 10.60 -16.34 -17.70
C ILE A 85 11.98 -15.71 -17.95
N GLY A 86 13.04 -16.27 -17.36
CA GLY A 86 14.36 -16.22 -18.02
C GLY A 86 15.62 -15.83 -17.24
N SER A 87 15.62 -15.61 -15.91
CA SER A 87 16.86 -15.27 -15.18
C SER A 87 17.58 -16.43 -14.47
N GLN A 88 17.22 -17.69 -14.77
CA GLN A 88 18.02 -18.89 -14.42
C GLN A 88 19.37 -18.95 -15.18
N ARG A 89 19.96 -17.79 -15.51
CA ARG A 89 21.30 -17.63 -16.08
C ARG A 89 22.17 -16.74 -15.18
N TYR A 90 22.15 -16.99 -13.87
CA TYR A 90 23.23 -16.51 -12.99
C TYR A 90 23.31 -17.32 -11.69
N ARG A 91 23.96 -18.49 -11.75
CA ARG A 91 24.97 -18.95 -10.76
C ARG A 91 25.43 -20.38 -11.10
N GLY A 92 26.07 -20.53 -12.25
CA GLY A 92 27.24 -21.39 -12.33
C GLY A 92 28.45 -20.61 -11.80
N SER A 93 29.50 -21.34 -11.39
CA SER A 93 30.77 -20.85 -10.81
C SER A 93 30.78 -20.69 -9.28
N LYS A 94 30.89 -21.81 -8.58
CA LYS A 94 32.16 -22.06 -7.89
C LYS A 94 32.38 -23.56 -7.78
N ASP A 95 33.37 -23.99 -8.53
CA ASP A 95 33.87 -25.35 -8.68
C ASP A 95 34.20 -25.99 -7.33
N GLU A 96 33.98 -27.30 -7.35
CA GLU A 96 34.53 -28.36 -6.50
C GLU A 96 35.99 -28.12 -6.02
N GLU A 97 36.23 -28.57 -4.80
CA GLU A 97 37.47 -29.12 -4.18
C GLU A 97 38.84 -28.83 -4.81
#